data_AF-A0A8T5V5P5-F1
#
_entry.id   AF-A0A8T5V5P5-F1
#
_cell.length_a   1.000
_cell.length_b   1.000
_cell.length_c   1.000
_cell.angle_alpha   90.00
_cell.angle_beta   90.00
_cell.angle_gamma   90.00
#
_symmetry.space_group_name_H-M   'P 1'
#
loop_
_entity.id
_entity.type
_entity.pdbx_description
1 polymer ?
#
loop_
_entity_poly.entity_id
_entity_poly.type
_entity_poly.pdbx_seq_one_letter_code
_entity_poly.pdbx_strand_id
1 'polypeptide(L)' 'MKKETKLVRNAGSIRTTVPSAMVEFLGLSEGDRLCWELEVTDEGKRSLTLIPLKVE' A
#
# COMPACT_ATOMS: atom_id res chain seq x y z
N MET A 1 -11.20 8.79 8.64
CA MET A 1 -10.74 9.69 7.55
C MET A 1 -10.69 8.89 6.26
N LYS A 2 -11.35 9.34 5.18
CA LYS A 2 -11.29 8.68 3.86
C LYS A 2 -10.14 9.27 3.04
N LYS A 3 -9.39 8.44 2.32
CA LYS A 3 -8.35 8.86 1.38
C LYS A 3 -8.58 8.16 0.03
N GLU A 4 -8.30 8.87 -1.05
CA GLU A 4 -8.44 8.36 -2.41
C GLU A 4 -7.10 8.52 -3.12
N THR A 5 -6.72 7.50 -3.89
CA THR A 5 -5.43 7.45 -4.59
C THR A 5 -5.70 7.12 -6.05
N LYS A 6 -5.04 7.85 -6.95
CA LYS A 6 -5.13 7.59 -8.39
C LYS A 6 -3.99 6.68 -8.83
N LEU A 7 -4.33 5.60 -9.51
CA LEU A 7 -3.35 4.74 -10.18
C LEU A 7 -2.80 5.47 -11.42
N VAL A 8 -1.47 5.53 -11.55
CA VAL A 8 -0.80 6.11 -12.71
C VAL A 8 0.15 5.06 -13.30
N ARG A 9 0.04 4.82 -14.60
CA ARG A 9 0.92 3.91 -15.33
C ARG A 9 2.14 4.69 -15.83
N ASN A 10 3.36 4.23 -15.54
CA ASN A 10 4.60 4.84 -16.01
C ASN A 10 5.61 3.76 -16.41
N ALA A 11 6.11 3.82 -17.65
CA ALA A 11 7.21 2.99 -18.18
C ALA A 11 7.13 1.49 -17.82
N GLY A 12 5.96 0.87 -18.02
CA GLY A 12 5.77 -0.57 -17.75
C GLY A 12 5.49 -0.94 -16.29
N SER A 13 5.53 0.03 -15.37
CA SER A 13 5.18 -0.14 -13.97
C SER A 13 3.89 0.61 -13.61
N ILE A 14 3.18 0.11 -12.59
CA ILE A 14 2.09 0.84 -11.95
C ILE A 14 2.68 1.53 -10.72
N ARG A 15 2.59 2.85 -10.67
CA ARG A 15 2.87 3.61 -9.44
C ARG A 15 1.55 3.92 -8.76
N THR A 16 1.45 3.57 -7.49
CA THR A 16 0.36 4.02 -6.61
C THR A 16 0.91 5.04 -5.63
N THR A 17 0.14 6.10 -5.38
CA THR A 17 0.48 7.08 -4.34
C THR A 17 0.01 6.53 -3.00
N VAL A 18 0.91 6.36 -2.04
CA VAL A 18 0.55 6.07 -0.66
C VAL A 18 0.17 7.39 0.02
N PRO A 19 -1.02 7.52 0.63
CA PRO A 19 -1.41 8.74 1.34
C PRO A 19 -0.41 9.05 2.46
N SER A 20 -0.02 10.33 2.64
CA SER A 20 0.93 10.74 3.69
C SER A 20 0.53 10.27 5.08
N ALA A 21 -0.77 10.29 5.40
CA ALA A 21 -1.28 9.78 6.68
C ALA A 21 -0.99 8.28 6.90
N MET A 22 -0.90 7.48 5.83
CA MET A 22 -0.51 6.06 5.94
C MET A 22 0.99 5.91 6.14
N VAL A 23 1.80 6.79 5.53
CA VAL A 23 3.26 6.84 5.72
C VAL A 23 3.57 7.13 7.20
N GLU A 24 2.92 8.15 7.76
CA GLU A 24 3.06 8.52 9.17
C GLU A 24 2.55 7.41 10.11
N PHE A 25 1.35 6.87 9.83
CA PHE A 25 0.76 5.81 10.64
C PHE A 25 1.59 4.53 10.69
N LEU A 26 2.20 4.15 9.56
CA LEU A 26 3.06 2.95 9.47
C LEU A 26 4.53 3.24 9.81
N GLY A 27 4.90 4.51 10.03
CA GLY A 27 6.27 4.93 10.31
C GLY A 27 7.25 4.57 9.19
N LEU A 28 6.83 4.81 7.93
CA LEU A 28 7.62 4.57 6.72
C LEU A 28 8.48 5.78 6.38
N SER A 29 9.67 5.52 5.83
CA SER A 29 10.61 6.51 5.31
C SER A 29 10.92 6.27 3.83
N GLU A 30 11.60 7.21 3.19
CA GLU A 30 12.08 7.01 1.82
C GLU A 30 13.03 5.80 1.76
N GLY A 31 12.80 4.91 0.79
CA GLY A 31 13.55 3.66 0.65
C GLY A 31 12.89 2.45 1.32
N ASP A 32 11.98 2.67 2.29
CA ASP A 32 11.20 1.58 2.87
C ASP A 32 10.25 0.95 1.85
N ARG A 33 9.96 -0.33 2.05
CA ARG A 33 9.05 -1.10 1.20
C ARG A 33 7.72 -1.30 1.91
N LEU A 34 6.65 -1.43 1.14
CA LEU A 34 5.32 -1.77 1.63
C LEU A 34 4.84 -3.02 0.91
N CYS A 35 4.60 -4.09 1.65
CA CYS A 35 3.99 -5.31 1.12
C CYS A 35 2.46 -5.20 1.20
N TRP A 36 1.80 -5.62 0.12
CA TRP A 36 0.34 -5.64 -0.01
C TRP A 36 -0.09 -7.09 -0.10
N GLU A 37 -0.67 -7.62 0.97
CA GLU A 37 -1.17 -8.98 1.01
C GLU A 37 -2.68 -8.95 0.81
N LEU A 38 -3.15 -9.58 -0.26
CA LEU A 38 -4.56 -9.69 -0.59
C LEU A 38 -5.02 -11.11 -0.32
N GLU A 39 -6.02 -11.25 0.53
CA GLU A 39 -6.69 -12.54 0.74
C GLU A 39 -8.13 -12.43 0.21
N VAL A 40 -8.55 -13.48 -0.49
CA VAL A 40 -9.93 -13.66 -0.93
C VAL A 40 -10.42 -14.93 -0.27
N THR A 41 -11.40 -14.78 0.61
CA THR A 41 -12.06 -15.92 1.26
C THR A 41 -13.15 -16.49 0.34
N ASP A 42 -13.52 -17.75 0.55
CA ASP A 42 -14.54 -18.45 -0.24
C ASP A 42 -15.92 -17.78 -0.19
N GLU A 43 -16.18 -16.97 0.84
CA GLU A 43 -17.40 -16.17 1.00
C GLU A 43 -17.37 -14.85 0.20
N GLY A 44 -16.33 -14.64 -0.63
CA GLY A 44 -16.16 -13.43 -1.42
C GLY A 44 -15.70 -12.20 -0.61
N LYS A 45 -15.43 -12.34 0.69
CA LYS A 45 -14.79 -11.27 1.47
C LYS A 45 -13.34 -11.14 1.02
N ARG A 46 -12.91 -9.88 0.87
CA ARG A 46 -11.55 -9.51 0.47
C ARG A 46 -10.92 -8.73 1.62
N SER A 47 -9.80 -9.20 2.14
CA SER A 47 -8.95 -8.48 3.08
C SER A 47 -7.71 -7.99 2.34
N LEU A 48 -7.31 -6.76 2.65
CA LEU A 48 -6.02 -6.21 2.25
C LEU A 48 -5.24 -5.88 3.53
N THR A 49 -4.09 -6.52 3.67
CA THR A 49 -3.15 -6.26 4.76
C THR A 49 -1.95 -5.50 4.20
N LEU A 50 -1.58 -4.41 4.88
CA LEU A 50 -0.41 -3.60 4.53
C LEU A 50 0.69 -3.86 5.56
N ILE A 51 1.85 -4.34 5.10
CA ILE A 51 2.96 -4.72 5.97
C ILE A 51 4.17 -3.85 5.64
N PRO A 52 4.61 -2.95 6.55
CA PRO A 52 5.81 -2.16 6.35
C PRO A 52 7.06 -3.05 6.42
N LEU A 53 7.92 -2.93 5.43
CA LEU A 53 9.21 -3.62 5.33
C LEU A 53 10.30 -2.57 5.41
N LYS A 54 10.75 -2.29 6.64
CA LYS A 54 11.77 -1.28 6.91
C LYS A 54 13.12 -1.75 6.40
N VAL A 55 13.86 -0.85 5.76
CA VAL A 55 15.25 -1.09 5.39
C VAL A 55 16.10 -0.55 6.54
N GLU A 56 17.01 -1.39 7.07
CA GLU A 56 17.99 -1.00 8.10
C GLU A 56 19.02 -0.01 7.57
#